data_AF-A0AA46V3R3-F1
#
_entry.id   AF-A0AA46V3R3-F1
#
_cell.length_a   1.000
_cell.length_b   1.000
_cell.length_c   1.000
_cell.angle_alpha   90.00
_cell.angle_beta   90.00
_cell.angle_gamma   90.00
#
_symmetry.space_group_name_H-M   'P 1'
#
loop_
_entity.id
_entity.type
_entity.pdbx_description
1 polymer ?
#
loop_
_entity_poly.entity_id
_entity_poly.type
_entity_poly.pdbx_seq_one_letter_code
_entity_poly.pdbx_strand_id
1 'polypeptide(L)'
;MAALSPPPYEERTLPAERGRSTHAPAVPGYPTVPPGLARLNSDPADRAVAALLTCCASPAWAKRLAVHRPYPDVAALLAASDEALYDLPPGDRREALTGEADRSAAPPSGYSAADTALAHAQTAYAAKFRFPFVVCLDGASAAHALNQRLTAIHTRLDHDEEAELALATEELRRLVRGRLARRAAGAARPAASLPAPGRHGPDRPYGSPEDAVCPESRDSGRPDSPYVPV
;
A
#
# COMPACT_ATOMS: atom_id res chain seq x y z
N MET A 1 71.19 -3.64 60.37
CA MET A 1 71.27 -4.98 60.99
C MET A 1 69.88 -5.33 61.50
N ALA A 2 69.35 -6.49 61.07
CA ALA A 2 68.05 -7.13 61.38
C ALA A 2 66.79 -6.29 61.04
N ALA A 3 66.11 -6.42 59.89
CA ALA A 3 65.43 -7.58 59.29
C ALA A 3 64.36 -8.21 60.21
N LEU A 4 63.12 -7.75 60.05
CA LEU A 4 61.91 -8.44 60.52
C LEU A 4 61.03 -8.73 59.30
N SER A 5 60.99 -10.01 58.92
CA SER A 5 60.20 -10.58 57.83
C SER A 5 58.70 -10.30 57.97
N PRO A 6 57.98 -10.01 56.88
CA PRO A 6 56.54 -10.20 56.84
C PRO A 6 56.19 -11.70 56.76
N PRO A 7 55.05 -12.14 57.33
CA PRO A 7 54.60 -13.54 57.28
C PRO A 7 54.16 -13.94 55.87
N PRO A 8 54.21 -15.26 55.53
CA PRO A 8 53.93 -15.75 54.19
C PRO A 8 52.45 -15.63 53.83
N TYR A 9 52.22 -15.32 52.56
CA TYR A 9 50.93 -15.28 51.90
C TYR A 9 50.31 -16.68 51.93
N GLU A 10 49.18 -16.85 52.63
CA GLU A 10 48.35 -18.03 52.46
C GLU A 10 47.61 -17.92 51.12
N GLU A 11 48.03 -18.73 50.15
CA GLU A 11 47.26 -19.09 48.97
C GLU A 11 45.90 -19.66 49.40
N ARG A 12 44.87 -18.82 49.42
CA ARG A 12 43.49 -19.28 49.49
C ARG A 12 43.03 -19.64 48.08
N THR A 13 43.12 -20.93 47.82
CA THR A 13 42.50 -21.69 46.73
C THR A 13 41.07 -21.20 46.42
N LEU A 14 40.85 -20.82 45.16
CA LEU A 14 39.55 -20.55 44.57
C LEU A 14 38.72 -21.84 44.53
N PRO A 15 37.50 -21.88 45.09
CA PRO A 15 36.56 -22.93 44.75
C PRO A 15 35.97 -22.65 43.37
N ALA A 16 36.08 -23.64 42.49
CA ALA A 16 35.35 -23.73 41.23
C ALA A 16 33.85 -23.89 41.51
N GLU A 17 33.15 -22.78 41.69
CA GLU A 17 31.69 -22.73 41.76
C GLU A 17 31.12 -22.81 40.34
N ARG A 18 30.55 -23.98 40.05
CA ARG A 18 29.82 -24.34 38.85
C ARG A 18 28.76 -23.29 38.52
N GLY A 19 28.65 -23.01 37.22
CA GLY A 19 27.73 -22.05 36.63
C GLY A 19 26.33 -22.12 37.22
N ARG A 20 25.99 -21.08 37.97
CA ARG A 20 24.61 -20.66 38.15
C ARG A 20 24.39 -19.59 37.08
N SER A 21 23.84 -19.98 35.94
CA SER A 21 23.25 -19.03 34.99
C SER A 21 22.13 -18.31 35.74
N THR A 22 22.46 -17.18 36.34
CA THR A 22 21.47 -16.20 36.75
C THR A 22 20.80 -15.76 35.46
N HIS A 23 19.57 -16.21 35.27
CA HIS A 23 18.70 -15.71 34.23
C HIS A 23 18.57 -14.22 34.48
N ALA A 24 19.34 -13.42 33.75
CA ALA A 24 19.18 -11.98 33.75
C ALA A 24 17.69 -11.72 33.39
N PRO A 25 16.99 -10.85 34.14
CA PRO A 25 15.65 -10.47 33.76
C PRO A 25 15.73 -9.85 32.36
N ALA A 26 14.87 -10.30 31.46
CA ALA A 26 14.75 -9.72 30.13
C ALA A 26 14.52 -8.21 30.30
N VAL A 27 15.50 -7.41 29.86
CA VAL A 27 15.37 -5.96 29.80
C VAL A 27 14.10 -5.69 28.98
N PRO A 28 13.13 -4.91 29.48
CA PRO A 28 11.98 -4.51 28.69
C PRO A 28 12.50 -3.94 27.37
N GLY A 29 12.13 -4.59 26.26
CA GLY A 29 12.70 -4.28 24.95
C GLY A 29 12.61 -2.79 24.67
N TYR A 30 13.75 -2.16 24.40
CA TYR A 30 13.76 -0.82 23.81
C TYR A 30 12.82 -0.85 22.60
N PRO A 31 11.96 0.18 22.41
CA PRO A 31 11.09 0.23 21.24
C PRO A 31 11.99 0.12 20.01
N THR A 32 11.94 -1.04 19.35
CA THR A 32 12.78 -1.29 18.20
C THR A 32 12.17 -0.53 17.04
N VAL A 33 12.95 0.38 16.46
CA VAL A 33 12.55 1.11 15.25
C VAL A 33 12.15 0.06 14.20
N PRO A 34 10.94 0.14 13.63
CA PRO A 34 10.51 -0.83 12.63
C PRO A 34 11.51 -0.96 11.48
N PRO A 35 11.72 -2.15 10.90
CA PRO A 35 12.84 -2.40 10.00
C PRO A 35 12.76 -1.58 8.69
N GLY A 36 11.57 -1.18 8.26
CA GLY A 36 11.40 -0.25 7.14
C GLY A 36 11.83 1.18 7.50
N LEU A 37 11.51 1.64 8.71
CA LEU A 37 11.94 2.93 9.24
C LEU A 37 13.44 2.96 9.52
N ALA A 38 14.00 1.89 10.08
CA ALA A 38 15.44 1.76 10.30
C ALA A 38 16.21 1.89 8.98
N ARG A 39 15.75 1.18 7.92
CA ARG A 39 16.29 1.31 6.56
C ARG A 39 16.15 2.73 6.02
N LEU A 40 14.95 3.31 6.12
CA LEU A 40 14.73 4.68 5.69
C LEU A 40 15.69 5.63 6.39
N ASN A 41 15.97 5.49 7.69
CA ASN A 41 16.88 6.35 8.44
C ASN A 41 18.36 6.18 8.02
N SER A 42 18.78 4.97 7.66
CA SER A 42 20.18 4.67 7.31
C SER A 42 20.52 4.83 5.82
N ASP A 43 19.51 4.81 4.94
CA ASP A 43 19.75 4.81 3.49
C ASP A 43 20.45 6.11 3.02
N PRO A 44 21.29 6.05 1.96
CA PRO A 44 21.74 7.23 1.23
C PRO A 44 20.59 8.16 0.84
N ALA A 45 20.84 9.47 0.80
CA ALA A 45 19.80 10.48 0.61
C ALA A 45 19.00 10.30 -0.69
N ASP A 46 19.67 9.96 -1.80
CA ASP A 46 19.07 9.64 -3.09
C ASP A 46 18.13 8.43 -3.01
N ARG A 47 18.57 7.36 -2.33
CA ARG A 47 17.74 6.17 -2.10
C ARG A 47 16.54 6.46 -1.21
N ALA A 48 16.72 7.28 -0.17
CA ALA A 48 15.63 7.70 0.70
C ALA A 48 14.60 8.57 -0.04
N VAL A 49 15.04 9.47 -0.93
CA VAL A 49 14.13 10.26 -1.77
C VAL A 49 13.37 9.35 -2.75
N ALA A 50 14.06 8.45 -3.46
CA ALA A 50 13.42 7.50 -4.37
C ALA A 50 12.40 6.61 -3.65
N ALA A 51 12.75 6.18 -2.44
CA ALA A 51 11.89 5.46 -1.51
C ALA A 51 10.62 6.25 -1.15
N LEU A 52 10.77 7.50 -0.72
CA LEU A 52 9.65 8.35 -0.35
C LEU A 52 8.77 8.68 -1.56
N LEU A 53 9.37 8.88 -2.74
CA LEU A 53 8.64 9.09 -3.98
C LEU A 53 7.71 7.92 -4.33
N THR A 54 7.89 6.69 -3.82
CA THR A 54 6.89 5.63 -4.03
C THR A 54 5.64 5.81 -3.17
N CYS A 55 5.69 6.63 -2.12
CA CYS A 55 4.58 6.93 -1.22
C CYS A 55 3.76 8.14 -1.68
N CYS A 56 4.43 9.20 -2.15
CA CYS A 56 3.81 10.42 -2.67
C CYS A 56 4.52 10.89 -3.94
N ALA A 57 3.77 11.29 -4.96
CA ALA A 57 4.31 11.81 -6.21
C ALA A 57 4.93 13.23 -6.13
N SER A 58 5.07 13.82 -4.94
CA SER A 58 5.70 15.12 -4.73
C SER A 58 7.21 15.03 -4.45
N PRO A 59 8.07 15.58 -5.33
CA PRO A 59 9.52 15.64 -5.08
C PRO A 59 9.89 16.57 -3.93
N ALA A 60 9.17 17.68 -3.75
CA ALA A 60 9.40 18.63 -2.66
C ALA A 60 9.16 17.97 -1.30
N TRP A 61 8.05 17.26 -1.16
CA TRP A 61 7.74 16.47 0.04
C TRP A 61 8.78 15.38 0.30
N ALA A 62 9.17 14.61 -0.73
CA ALA A 62 10.12 13.51 -0.58
C ALA A 62 11.51 14.00 -0.15
N LYS A 63 11.99 15.11 -0.73
CA LYS A 63 13.25 15.74 -0.33
C LYS A 63 13.21 16.24 1.11
N ARG A 64 12.13 16.92 1.51
CA ARG A 64 11.96 17.43 2.87
C ARG A 64 12.04 16.30 3.90
N LEU A 65 11.32 15.20 3.69
CA LEU A 65 11.37 14.06 4.61
C LEU A 65 12.76 13.40 4.63
N ALA A 66 13.43 13.28 3.48
CA ALA A 66 14.75 12.67 3.43
C ALA A 66 15.82 13.48 4.20
N VAL A 67 15.69 14.81 4.23
CA VAL A 67 16.61 15.73 4.93
C VAL A 67 16.42 15.71 6.46
N HIS A 68 15.20 15.49 6.95
CA HIS A 68 14.90 15.52 8.39
C HIS A 68 15.09 14.18 9.12
N ARG A 69 15.65 13.17 8.45
CA ARG A 69 16.06 11.92 9.10
C ARG A 69 17.21 12.17 10.09
N PRO A 70 17.34 11.37 11.17
CA PRO A 70 16.54 10.19 11.48
C PRO A 70 15.23 10.49 12.23
N TYR A 71 14.21 9.69 11.98
CA TYR A 71 12.96 9.71 12.74
C TYR A 71 13.02 8.68 13.89
N PRO A 72 12.66 9.04 15.13
CA PRO A 72 12.75 8.15 16.27
C PRO A 72 11.73 7.00 16.23
N ASP A 73 10.55 7.25 15.67
CA ASP A 73 9.47 6.28 15.54
C ASP A 73 8.57 6.59 14.34
N VAL A 74 7.59 5.70 14.09
CA VAL A 74 6.65 5.86 12.97
C VAL A 74 5.72 7.06 13.17
N ALA A 75 5.35 7.38 14.41
CA ALA A 75 4.45 8.50 14.68
C ALA A 75 5.13 9.83 14.29
N ALA A 76 6.41 10.00 14.63
CA ALA A 76 7.22 11.15 14.24
C ALA A 76 7.38 11.26 12.72
N LEU A 77 7.60 10.14 12.02
CA LEU A 77 7.65 10.12 10.55
C LEU A 77 6.31 10.55 9.93
N LEU A 78 5.19 10.02 10.43
CA LEU A 78 3.87 10.35 9.90
C LEU A 78 3.48 11.82 10.20
N ALA A 79 3.83 12.33 11.38
CA ALA A 79 3.63 13.74 11.71
C ALA A 79 4.43 14.67 10.79
N ALA A 80 5.71 14.36 10.56
CA ALA A 80 6.54 15.12 9.62
C ALA A 80 6.03 15.04 8.17
N SER A 81 5.45 13.90 7.78
CA SER A 81 4.77 13.73 6.49
C SER A 81 3.56 14.63 6.33
N ASP A 82 2.70 14.67 7.36
CA ASP A 82 1.47 15.46 7.35
C ASP A 82 1.79 16.96 7.32
N GLU A 83 2.76 17.40 8.11
CA GLU A 83 3.25 18.78 8.15
C GLU A 83 3.89 19.19 6.82
N ALA A 84 4.73 18.32 6.22
CA ALA A 84 5.34 18.59 4.93
C ALA A 84 4.31 18.72 3.80
N LEU A 85 3.21 17.94 3.82
CA LEU A 85 2.11 18.08 2.86
C LEU A 85 1.27 19.33 3.10
N TYR A 86 1.03 19.69 4.37
CA TYR A 86 0.32 20.91 4.73
C TYR A 86 1.06 22.15 4.25
N ASP A 87 2.39 22.19 4.38
CA ASP A 87 3.21 23.32 3.97
C ASP A 87 3.43 23.43 2.44
N LEU A 88 3.01 22.42 1.65
CA LEU A 88 3.13 22.52 0.20
C LEU A 88 2.30 23.70 -0.33
N PRO A 89 2.86 24.53 -1.22
CA PRO A 89 2.07 25.58 -1.88
C PRO A 89 0.98 24.94 -2.76
N PRO A 90 -0.10 25.67 -3.07
CA PRO A 90 -1.21 25.15 -3.89
C PRO A 90 -0.81 24.57 -5.25
N GLY A 91 0.25 25.08 -5.87
CA GLY A 91 0.81 24.53 -7.12
C GLY A 91 1.35 23.12 -6.93
N ASP A 92 2.26 22.94 -5.99
CA ASP A 92 2.86 21.64 -5.65
C ASP A 92 1.82 20.62 -5.17
N ARG A 93 0.75 21.07 -4.48
CA ARG A 93 -0.38 20.20 -4.12
C ARG A 93 -1.10 19.67 -5.37
N ARG A 94 -1.38 20.52 -6.37
CA ARG A 94 -1.98 20.10 -7.64
C ARG A 94 -1.05 19.17 -8.42
N GLU A 95 0.25 19.45 -8.46
CA GLU A 95 1.23 18.56 -9.10
C GLU A 95 1.28 17.19 -8.43
N ALA A 96 1.25 17.14 -7.09
CA ALA A 96 1.20 15.90 -6.35
C ALA A 96 -0.07 15.10 -6.66
N LEU A 97 -1.23 15.76 -6.73
CA LEU A 97 -2.51 15.13 -7.13
C LEU A 97 -2.43 14.56 -8.55
N THR A 98 -1.85 15.31 -9.50
CA THR A 98 -1.61 14.83 -10.88
C THR A 98 -0.76 13.57 -10.90
N GLY A 99 0.40 13.60 -10.23
CA GLY A 99 1.29 12.45 -10.20
C GLY A 99 0.68 11.22 -9.51
N GLU A 100 -0.28 11.39 -8.59
CA GLU A 100 -1.01 10.27 -7.99
C GLU A 100 -2.08 9.67 -8.90
N ALA A 101 -2.78 10.51 -9.68
CA ALA A 101 -3.73 10.03 -10.68
C ALA A 101 -3.02 9.23 -11.78
N ASP A 102 -1.88 9.72 -12.27
CA ASP A 102 -1.09 9.05 -13.31
C ASP A 102 -0.61 7.66 -12.85
N ARG A 103 -0.25 7.51 -11.58
CA ARG A 103 0.12 6.21 -10.99
C ARG A 103 -1.05 5.25 -10.84
N SER A 104 -2.25 5.80 -10.70
CA SER A 104 -3.48 5.03 -10.50
C SER A 104 -4.24 4.77 -11.80
N ALA A 105 -3.75 5.30 -12.92
CA ALA A 105 -4.28 5.09 -14.27
C ALA A 105 -4.06 3.63 -14.69
N ALA A 106 -4.89 2.73 -14.15
CA ALA A 106 -5.04 1.39 -14.68
C ALA A 106 -5.83 1.47 -16.01
N PRO A 107 -5.52 0.62 -17.00
CA PRO A 107 -6.42 0.45 -18.14
C PRO A 107 -7.81 0.05 -17.62
N PRO A 108 -8.91 0.50 -18.25
CA PRO A 108 -10.25 0.18 -17.81
C PRO A 108 -10.38 -1.34 -17.67
N SER A 109 -10.63 -1.81 -16.44
CA SER A 109 -10.72 -3.23 -16.12
C SER A 109 -12.05 -3.86 -16.56
N GLY A 110 -12.91 -3.07 -17.21
CA GLY A 110 -14.21 -3.46 -17.70
C GLY A 110 -14.88 -2.33 -18.49
N TYR A 111 -15.95 -2.68 -19.19
CA TYR A 111 -16.83 -1.76 -19.91
C TYR A 111 -18.19 -1.65 -19.20
N SER A 112 -18.20 -1.76 -17.87
CA SER A 112 -19.46 -1.66 -17.13
C SER A 112 -20.03 -0.24 -17.20
N ALA A 113 -21.34 -0.10 -16.97
CA ALA A 113 -21.97 1.20 -16.85
C ALA A 113 -21.33 2.04 -15.72
N ALA A 114 -20.92 1.40 -14.63
CA ALA A 114 -20.27 2.05 -13.50
C ALA A 114 -18.85 2.56 -13.86
N ASP A 115 -18.08 1.80 -14.65
CA ASP A 115 -16.76 2.24 -15.12
C ASP A 115 -16.88 3.43 -16.08
N THR A 116 -17.86 3.39 -16.99
CA THR A 116 -18.16 4.50 -17.91
C THR A 116 -18.60 5.76 -17.15
N ALA A 117 -19.49 5.60 -16.16
CA ALA A 117 -19.96 6.70 -15.31
C ALA A 117 -18.79 7.33 -14.54
N LEU A 118 -17.89 6.51 -13.99
CA LEU A 118 -16.71 7.00 -13.27
C LEU A 118 -15.77 7.77 -14.21
N ALA A 119 -15.48 7.25 -15.40
CA ALA A 119 -14.62 7.93 -16.38
C ALA A 119 -15.20 9.28 -16.83
N HIS A 120 -16.52 9.33 -17.05
CA HIS A 120 -17.22 10.58 -17.36
C HIS A 120 -17.15 11.58 -16.19
N ALA A 121 -17.41 11.12 -14.97
CA ALA A 121 -17.32 11.97 -13.77
C ALA A 121 -15.89 12.48 -13.53
N GLN A 122 -14.86 11.66 -13.77
CA GLN A 122 -13.45 12.07 -13.67
C GLN A 122 -13.10 13.16 -14.71
N THR A 123 -13.63 13.04 -15.92
CA THR A 123 -13.45 14.05 -16.98
C THR A 123 -14.11 15.37 -16.58
N ALA A 124 -15.35 15.33 -16.11
CA ALA A 124 -16.07 16.51 -15.62
C ALA A 124 -15.36 17.17 -14.42
N TYR A 125 -14.87 16.36 -13.48
CA TYR A 125 -14.12 16.81 -12.32
C TYR A 125 -12.83 17.53 -12.74
N ALA A 126 -12.02 16.92 -13.61
CA ALA A 126 -10.76 17.51 -14.07
C ALA A 126 -10.99 18.82 -14.85
N ALA A 127 -12.07 18.89 -15.63
CA ALA A 127 -12.46 20.11 -16.34
C ALA A 127 -12.83 21.24 -15.38
N LYS A 128 -13.59 20.94 -14.30
CA LYS A 128 -14.04 21.92 -13.31
C LYS A 128 -12.90 22.42 -12.42
N PHE A 129 -12.15 21.50 -11.82
CA PHE A 129 -11.20 21.83 -10.74
C PHE A 129 -9.76 22.01 -11.21
N ARG A 130 -9.43 21.64 -12.46
CA ARG A 130 -8.07 21.75 -13.04
C ARG A 130 -7.01 20.90 -12.33
N PHE A 131 -7.43 19.92 -11.56
CA PHE A 131 -6.61 18.83 -11.00
C PHE A 131 -7.45 17.54 -10.97
N PRO A 132 -6.83 16.34 -10.96
CA PRO A 132 -7.58 15.10 -11.03
C PRO A 132 -8.24 14.74 -9.70
N PHE A 133 -9.24 13.85 -9.81
CA PHE A 133 -9.92 13.31 -8.63
C PHE A 133 -9.03 12.30 -7.91
N VAL A 134 -8.77 12.56 -6.63
CA VAL A 134 -8.06 11.66 -5.71
C VAL A 134 -8.92 11.42 -4.47
N VAL A 135 -9.04 10.17 -4.07
CA VAL A 135 -9.74 9.74 -2.85
C VAL A 135 -8.96 8.60 -2.20
N CYS A 136 -8.80 8.66 -0.88
CA CYS A 136 -8.26 7.57 -0.08
C CYS A 136 -9.39 6.58 0.22
N LEU A 137 -9.19 5.33 -0.21
CA LEU A 137 -10.12 4.22 0.05
C LEU A 137 -9.51 3.19 1.01
N ASP A 138 -8.50 3.58 1.80
CA ASP A 138 -7.93 2.70 2.82
C ASP A 138 -9.04 2.28 3.80
N GLY A 139 -9.17 0.98 4.03
CA GLY A 139 -10.25 0.40 4.85
C GLY A 139 -11.55 0.06 4.09
N ALA A 140 -11.70 0.47 2.83
CA ALA A 140 -12.82 0.04 2.00
C ALA A 140 -12.63 -1.40 1.50
N SER A 141 -13.70 -2.21 1.51
CA SER A 141 -13.66 -3.51 0.85
C SER A 141 -13.68 -3.34 -0.68
N ALA A 142 -13.06 -4.29 -1.39
CA ALA A 142 -13.01 -4.25 -2.86
C ALA A 142 -14.41 -4.16 -3.50
N ALA A 143 -15.41 -4.81 -2.90
CA ALA A 143 -16.80 -4.77 -3.36
C ALA A 143 -17.44 -3.37 -3.26
N HIS A 144 -17.03 -2.55 -2.29
CA HIS A 144 -17.59 -1.20 -2.09
C HIS A 144 -16.70 -0.08 -2.63
N ALA A 145 -15.45 -0.37 -2.99
CA ALA A 145 -14.49 0.64 -3.43
C ALA A 145 -14.98 1.45 -4.64
N LEU A 146 -15.59 0.79 -5.63
CA LEU A 146 -16.15 1.47 -6.81
C LEU A 146 -17.34 2.37 -6.43
N ASN A 147 -18.27 1.86 -5.63
CA ASN A 147 -19.43 2.63 -5.20
C ASN A 147 -19.02 3.85 -4.35
N GLN A 148 -18.11 3.67 -3.39
CA GLN A 148 -17.59 4.78 -2.59
C GLN A 148 -16.88 5.83 -3.45
N ARG A 149 -16.13 5.39 -4.48
CA ARG A 149 -15.48 6.31 -5.43
C ARG A 149 -16.51 7.12 -6.22
N LEU A 150 -17.55 6.47 -6.74
CA LEU A 150 -18.64 7.13 -7.46
C LEU A 150 -19.41 8.11 -6.57
N THR A 151 -19.78 7.70 -5.36
CA THR A 151 -20.44 8.60 -4.40
C THR A 151 -19.57 9.81 -4.09
N ALA A 152 -18.29 9.59 -3.78
CA ALA A 152 -17.38 10.68 -3.44
C ALA A 152 -17.18 11.67 -4.57
N ILE A 153 -17.00 11.21 -5.82
CA ILE A 153 -16.81 12.14 -6.95
C ILE A 153 -18.07 12.94 -7.25
N HIS A 154 -19.25 12.33 -7.14
CA HIS A 154 -20.50 13.05 -7.35
C HIS A 154 -20.77 14.10 -6.28
N THR A 155 -20.56 13.77 -4.99
CA THR A 155 -20.70 14.75 -3.90
C THR A 155 -19.72 15.92 -4.06
N ARG A 156 -18.48 15.64 -4.46
CA ARG A 156 -17.41 16.64 -4.55
C ARG A 156 -17.54 17.55 -5.77
N LEU A 157 -18.25 17.13 -6.81
CA LEU A 157 -18.53 17.95 -7.98
C LEU A 157 -19.36 19.20 -7.65
N ASP A 158 -20.03 19.26 -6.50
CA ASP A 158 -20.81 20.42 -6.07
C ASP A 158 -19.98 21.46 -5.29
N HIS A 159 -18.74 21.15 -4.90
CA HIS A 159 -17.87 22.08 -4.17
C HIS A 159 -17.35 23.23 -5.03
N ASP A 160 -16.95 24.33 -4.39
CA ASP A 160 -16.09 25.36 -5.00
C ASP A 160 -14.62 24.88 -5.09
N GLU A 161 -13.80 25.58 -5.88
CA GLU A 161 -12.43 25.14 -6.16
C GLU A 161 -11.52 25.14 -4.92
N GLU A 162 -11.66 26.12 -4.03
CA GLU A 162 -10.81 26.25 -2.84
C GLU A 162 -11.11 25.14 -1.83
N ALA A 163 -12.40 24.93 -1.55
CA ALA A 163 -12.87 23.84 -0.70
C ALA A 163 -12.45 22.47 -1.26
N GLU A 164 -12.55 22.30 -2.59
CA GLU A 164 -12.20 21.03 -3.21
C GLU A 164 -10.68 20.78 -3.19
N LEU A 165 -9.85 21.80 -3.40
CA LEU A 165 -8.40 21.64 -3.29
C LEU A 165 -8.00 21.27 -1.85
N ALA A 166 -8.63 21.88 -0.85
CA ALA A 166 -8.39 21.55 0.55
C ALA A 166 -8.77 20.08 0.85
N LEU A 167 -9.94 19.63 0.40
CA LEU A 167 -10.40 18.25 0.58
C LEU A 167 -9.53 17.24 -0.19
N ALA A 168 -9.20 17.51 -1.45
CA ALA A 168 -8.33 16.65 -2.24
C ALA A 168 -6.93 16.51 -1.62
N THR A 169 -6.42 17.58 -1.01
CA THR A 169 -5.15 17.55 -0.26
C THR A 169 -5.27 16.70 1.01
N GLU A 170 -6.41 16.72 1.70
CA GLU A 170 -6.67 15.82 2.84
C GLU A 170 -6.73 14.35 2.41
N GLU A 171 -7.39 14.06 1.29
CA GLU A 171 -7.42 12.72 0.71
C GLU A 171 -6.01 12.23 0.32
N LEU A 172 -5.21 13.11 -0.28
CA LEU A 172 -3.80 12.86 -0.57
C LEU A 172 -3.03 12.54 0.71
N ARG A 173 -3.22 13.31 1.78
CA ARG A 173 -2.56 13.08 3.07
C ARG A 173 -2.88 11.71 3.64
N ARG A 174 -4.17 11.31 3.66
CA ARG A 174 -4.59 9.97 4.11
C ARG A 174 -3.95 8.84 3.29
N LEU A 175 -3.95 8.98 1.97
CA LEU A 175 -3.34 8.02 1.04
C LEU A 175 -1.82 7.90 1.26
N VAL A 176 -1.12 9.02 1.41
CA VAL A 176 0.33 9.03 1.68
C VAL A 176 0.63 8.42 3.04
N ARG A 177 -0.15 8.77 4.08
CA ARG A 177 -0.02 8.23 5.44
C ARG A 177 -0.13 6.70 5.46
N GLY A 178 -1.13 6.14 4.78
CA GLY A 178 -1.31 4.68 4.68
C GLY A 178 -0.12 3.99 3.98
N ARG A 179 0.37 4.55 2.87
CA ARG A 179 1.53 4.02 2.15
C ARG A 179 2.82 4.12 2.97
N LEU A 180 3.03 5.25 3.65
CA LEU A 180 4.21 5.51 4.45
C LEU A 180 4.26 4.61 5.69
N ALA A 181 3.13 4.38 6.36
CA ALA A 181 3.03 3.44 7.48
C ALA A 181 3.40 2.00 7.06
N ARG A 182 2.86 1.52 5.93
CA ARG A 182 3.21 0.19 5.37
C ARG A 182 4.70 0.09 5.03
N ARG A 183 5.27 1.16 4.45
CA ARG A 183 6.69 1.24 4.14
C ARG A 183 7.55 1.21 5.40
N ALA A 184 7.19 1.98 6.42
CA ALA A 184 7.93 2.07 7.69
C ALA A 184 7.91 0.74 8.45
N ALA A 185 6.80 0.01 8.42
CA ALA A 185 6.72 -1.36 8.95
C ALA A 185 7.66 -2.34 8.24
N GLY A 186 8.02 -2.07 6.97
CA GLY A 186 8.83 -2.97 6.14
C GLY A 186 8.01 -4.09 5.49
N ALA A 187 6.68 -3.93 5.41
CA ALA A 187 5.82 -4.88 4.70
C ALA A 187 6.18 -4.84 3.21
N ALA A 188 6.55 -5.99 2.64
CA ALA A 188 6.60 -6.14 1.19
C ALA A 188 5.19 -5.86 0.64
N ARG A 189 5.11 -5.19 -0.52
CA ARG A 189 3.85 -5.01 -1.26
C ARG A 189 3.13 -6.37 -1.28
N PRO A 190 1.85 -6.49 -0.89
CA PRO A 190 1.16 -7.77 -1.01
C PRO A 190 1.30 -8.19 -2.47
N ALA A 191 1.93 -9.35 -2.69
CA ALA A 191 1.99 -9.93 -4.01
C ALA A 191 0.54 -10.05 -4.47
N ALA A 192 0.21 -9.41 -5.60
CA ALA A 192 -1.07 -9.66 -6.26
C ALA A 192 -1.21 -11.18 -6.32
N SER A 193 -2.24 -11.73 -5.66
CA SER A 193 -2.49 -13.16 -5.65
C SER A 193 -2.74 -13.58 -7.09
N LEU A 194 -1.68 -14.03 -7.76
CA LEU A 194 -1.81 -14.78 -8.99
C LEU A 194 -2.68 -15.98 -8.63
N PRO A 195 -3.80 -16.21 -9.32
CA PRO A 195 -4.55 -17.45 -9.14
C PRO A 195 -3.57 -18.59 -9.40
N ALA A 196 -3.49 -19.52 -8.45
CA ALA A 196 -2.66 -20.71 -8.61
C ALA A 196 -3.00 -21.38 -9.95
N PRO A 197 -2.00 -21.81 -10.76
CA PRO A 197 -2.30 -22.56 -11.96
C PRO A 197 -3.14 -23.76 -11.56
N GLY A 198 -4.33 -23.85 -12.16
CA GLY A 198 -5.27 -24.93 -11.92
C GLY A 198 -4.55 -26.26 -12.08
N ARG A 199 -4.65 -27.11 -11.06
CA ARG A 199 -4.16 -28.48 -11.16
C ARG A 199 -5.02 -29.20 -12.20
N HIS A 200 -4.53 -29.26 -13.44
CA HIS A 200 -5.00 -30.25 -14.40
C HIS A 200 -4.70 -31.62 -13.79
N GLY A 201 -5.76 -32.31 -13.35
CA GLY A 201 -5.68 -33.71 -12.99
C GLY A 201 -5.30 -34.54 -14.22
N PRO A 202 -4.57 -35.65 -14.04
CA PRO A 202 -4.10 -36.45 -15.15
C PRO A 202 -5.26 -37.09 -15.92
N ASP A 203 -5.08 -37.18 -17.23
CA ASP A 203 -5.90 -37.84 -18.23
C ASP A 203 -6.60 -39.10 -17.71
N ARG A 204 -7.93 -39.15 -17.91
CA ARG A 204 -8.64 -40.44 -17.97
C ARG A 204 -8.55 -40.95 -19.41
N PRO A 205 -8.08 -42.18 -19.64
CA PRO A 205 -8.02 -42.73 -20.98
C PRO A 205 -9.43 -42.99 -21.52
N TYR A 206 -9.56 -42.67 -22.81
CA TYR A 206 -10.70 -42.88 -23.68
C TYR A 206 -11.09 -44.36 -23.71
N GLY A 207 -12.29 -44.70 -23.24
CA GLY A 207 -12.94 -45.98 -23.50
C GLY A 207 -13.86 -45.82 -24.71
N SER A 208 -13.57 -46.54 -25.80
CA SER A 208 -14.47 -46.72 -26.94
C SER A 208 -15.27 -48.04 -26.76
N PRO A 209 -16.18 -48.43 -27.68
CA PRO A 209 -17.55 -47.94 -27.79
C PRO A 209 -18.57 -49.10 -27.89
N GLU A 210 -19.74 -49.02 -27.26
CA GLU A 210 -20.84 -49.93 -27.62
C GLU A 210 -22.22 -49.40 -27.21
N ASP A 211 -23.11 -49.42 -28.20
CA ASP A 211 -24.57 -49.41 -28.15
C ASP A 211 -25.30 -48.15 -27.65
N ALA A 212 -25.49 -47.20 -28.57
CA ALA A 212 -26.68 -46.32 -28.54
C ALA A 212 -27.22 -46.12 -29.96
N VAL A 213 -28.21 -46.96 -30.26
CA VAL A 213 -29.18 -46.96 -31.37
C VAL A 213 -29.55 -45.56 -31.88
N CYS A 214 -29.44 -45.35 -33.20
CA CYS A 214 -30.13 -44.29 -33.93
C CYS A 214 -31.61 -44.66 -34.18
N PRO A 215 -32.52 -43.69 -34.09
CA PRO A 215 -33.62 -43.65 -35.06
C PRO A 215 -33.62 -42.36 -35.88
N GLU A 216 -34.05 -42.54 -37.12
CA GLU A 216 -34.01 -41.61 -38.24
C GLU A 216 -34.90 -40.36 -38.08
N SER A 217 -34.34 -39.25 -38.57
CA SER A 217 -34.92 -38.26 -39.49
C SER A 217 -36.44 -38.05 -39.51
N ARG A 218 -36.86 -36.87 -39.04
CA ARG A 218 -37.90 -36.08 -39.75
C ARG A 218 -37.53 -34.60 -39.80
N ASP A 219 -37.17 -34.20 -41.01
CA ASP A 219 -37.26 -32.87 -41.58
C ASP A 219 -38.66 -32.27 -41.38
N SER A 220 -38.73 -31.01 -40.94
CA SER A 220 -39.85 -30.07 -41.17
C SER A 220 -39.54 -28.68 -40.59
N GLY A 221 -39.15 -27.74 -41.47
CA GLY A 221 -39.69 -26.38 -41.46
C GLY A 221 -39.09 -25.35 -40.50
N ARG A 222 -38.22 -24.49 -41.04
CA ARG A 222 -38.23 -23.03 -40.74
C ARG A 222 -39.21 -22.36 -41.72
N PRO A 223 -39.89 -21.25 -41.37
CA PRO A 223 -39.21 -19.95 -41.28
C PRO A 223 -39.76 -18.94 -40.24
N ASP A 224 -38.94 -17.90 -40.02
CA ASP A 224 -39.24 -16.50 -39.65
C ASP A 224 -40.29 -16.12 -38.60
N SER A 225 -39.88 -15.33 -37.61
CA SER A 225 -40.31 -13.92 -37.51
C SER A 225 -39.62 -13.17 -36.35
N PRO A 226 -39.02 -11.98 -36.58
CA PRO A 226 -38.50 -11.09 -35.55
C PRO A 226 -39.54 -10.06 -35.12
N TYR A 227 -39.67 -9.78 -33.82
CA TYR A 227 -40.33 -8.55 -33.38
C TYR A 227 -39.80 -8.01 -32.06
N VAL A 228 -39.41 -6.74 -32.10
CA VAL A 228 -39.15 -5.81 -30.99
C VAL A 228 -39.94 -4.54 -31.31
N PRO A 229 -40.71 -3.96 -30.36
CA PRO A 229 -41.17 -2.59 -30.52
C PRO A 229 -40.82 -1.66 -29.34
N VAL A 230 -40.22 -0.54 -29.75
CA VAL A 230 -40.22 0.87 -29.29
C VAL A 230 -40.00 1.22 -27.82
#